data_AF-A0A9P4H746-F1
#
_entry.id   AF-A0A9P4H746-F1
#
_cell.length_a   1.000
_cell.length_b   1.000
_cell.length_c   1.000
_cell.angle_alpha   90.00
_cell.angle_beta   90.00
_cell.angle_gamma   90.00
#
_symmetry.space_group_name_H-M   'P 1'
#
loop_
_entity.id
_entity.type
_entity.pdbx_description
1 polymer ?
#
loop_
_entity_poly.entity_id
_entity_poly.type
_entity_poly.pdbx_seq_one_letter_code
_entity_poly.pdbx_strand_id
1 'polypeptide(L)' 'MHVDPDAIADCVLETFDGLPEKRKPRPRCDGLREWVPLSGIVLSKGNRSNCIWQVNEELIAYDLA' A
#
# COMPACT_ATOMS: atom_id res chain seq x y z
N MET A 1 13.79 -20.91 -4.22
CA MET A 1 12.55 -20.13 -4.35
C MET A 1 12.97 -18.68 -4.24
N HIS A 2 13.16 -18.02 -5.39
CA HIS A 2 13.63 -16.64 -5.43
C HIS A 2 12.42 -15.75 -5.22
N VAL A 3 12.47 -14.93 -4.19
CA VAL A 3 11.43 -13.92 -3.94
C VAL A 3 11.77 -12.74 -4.83
N ASP A 4 10.94 -12.49 -5.83
CA ASP A 4 11.09 -11.34 -6.73
C ASP A 4 10.52 -10.10 -6.04
N PRO A 5 11.32 -9.03 -5.84
CA PRO A 5 10.85 -7.79 -5.23
C PRO A 5 9.65 -7.18 -5.96
N ASP A 6 9.62 -7.28 -7.29
CA ASP A 6 8.52 -6.72 -8.09
C ASP A 6 7.23 -7.49 -7.81
N ALA A 7 7.30 -8.83 -7.71
CA ALA A 7 6.14 -9.65 -7.35
C ALA A 7 5.63 -9.37 -5.92
N ILE A 8 6.49 -8.94 -4.99
CA ILE A 8 6.05 -8.46 -3.66
C ILE A 8 5.28 -7.15 -3.82
N ALA A 9 5.87 -6.19 -4.54
CA ALA A 9 5.28 -4.87 -4.74
C ALA A 9 3.91 -4.96 -5.44
N ASP A 10 3.82 -5.75 -6.51
CA ASP A 10 2.59 -6.01 -7.25
C ASP A 10 1.51 -6.60 -6.34
N CYS A 11 1.85 -7.60 -5.52
CA CYS A 11 0.90 -8.19 -4.59
C CYS A 11 0.38 -7.15 -3.57
N VAL A 12 1.23 -6.26 -3.06
CA VAL A 12 0.78 -5.19 -2.14
C VAL A 12 -0.15 -4.19 -2.86
N LEU A 13 0.20 -3.79 -4.08
CA LEU A 13 -0.55 -2.83 -4.89
C LEU A 13 -1.91 -3.39 -5.33
N GLU A 14 -1.97 -4.60 -5.88
CA GLU A 14 -3.20 -5.27 -6.28
C GLU A 14 -4.18 -5.40 -5.12
N THR A 15 -3.64 -5.75 -3.94
CA THR A 15 -4.43 -5.91 -2.73
C THR A 15 -4.97 -4.52 -2.33
N PHE A 16 -4.13 -3.48 -2.29
CA PHE A 16 -4.56 -2.10 -2.02
C PHE A 16 -5.62 -1.59 -3.01
N ASP A 17 -5.50 -1.91 -4.30
CA ASP A 17 -6.46 -1.48 -5.31
C ASP A 17 -7.83 -2.14 -5.15
N GLY A 18 -7.87 -3.39 -4.68
CA GLY A 18 -9.09 -4.13 -4.36
C GLY A 18 -9.86 -3.65 -3.12
N LEU A 19 -9.33 -2.68 -2.38
CA LEU A 19 -9.99 -2.12 -1.20
C LEU A 19 -11.26 -1.33 -1.51
N PRO A 20 -12.26 -1.36 -0.60
CA PRO A 20 -13.34 -0.37 -0.62
C PRO A 20 -12.81 1.05 -0.47
N GLU A 21 -13.43 2.01 -1.18
CA GLU A 21 -12.97 3.42 -1.21
C GLU A 21 -12.77 4.05 0.17
N LYS A 22 -13.63 3.70 1.15
CA LYS A 22 -13.53 4.19 2.54
C LYS A 22 -12.25 3.75 3.29
N ARG A 23 -11.48 2.81 2.74
CA ARG A 23 -10.21 2.31 3.28
C ARG A 23 -8.99 2.92 2.56
N LYS A 24 -9.22 3.74 1.53
CA LYS A 24 -8.16 4.44 0.78
C LYS A 24 -7.99 5.86 1.32
N PRO A 25 -6.81 6.49 1.16
CA PRO A 25 -6.58 7.88 1.53
C PRO A 25 -7.62 8.79 0.89
N ARG A 26 -8.18 9.71 1.68
CA ARG A 26 -9.20 10.64 1.18
C ARG A 26 -8.56 11.65 0.22
N PRO A 27 -9.18 11.95 -0.93
CA PRO A 27 -8.79 13.10 -1.73
C PRO A 27 -8.86 14.38 -0.89
N ARG A 28 -7.85 15.24 -0.96
CA ARG A 28 -7.86 16.53 -0.26
C ARG A 28 -8.71 17.52 -1.07
N CYS A 29 -9.34 18.47 -0.37
CA CYS A 29 -10.28 19.43 -0.96
C CYS A 29 -9.65 20.37 -2.01
N ASP A 30 -8.32 20.44 -2.08
CA ASP A 30 -7.53 21.23 -3.03
C ASP A 30 -7.24 20.47 -4.35
N GLY A 31 -7.82 19.28 -4.54
CA GLY A 31 -7.59 18.45 -5.73
C GLY A 31 -6.27 17.67 -5.70
N LEU A 32 -5.47 17.83 -4.62
CA LEU A 32 -4.30 17.01 -4.37
C LEU A 32 -4.72 15.72 -3.65
N ARG A 33 -4.05 14.61 -3.96
CA ARG A 33 -4.15 13.40 -3.13
C ARG A 33 -3.14 13.53 -2.00
N GLU A 34 -3.58 13.27 -0.78
CA GLU A 34 -2.66 13.11 0.35
C GLU A 34 -1.75 11.91 0.04
N TRP A 35 -0.44 12.16 -0.07
CA TRP A 35 0.54 11.09 -0.24
C TRP A 35 0.88 10.55 1.13
N VAL A 36 0.32 9.39 1.45
CA VAL A 36 0.74 8.61 2.61
C VAL A 36 1.58 7.42 2.14
N PRO A 37 2.69 7.10 2.82
CA PRO A 37 3.47 5.92 2.48
C PRO A 37 2.61 4.66 2.67
N LEU A 38 2.56 3.84 1.63
CA LEU A 38 1.92 2.52 1.66
C LEU A 38 2.91 1.48 2.17
N SER A 39 2.45 0.65 3.11
CA SER A 39 3.19 -0.53 3.56
C SER A 39 2.30 -1.76 3.46
N GLY A 40 2.89 -2.91 3.19
CA GLY A 40 2.17 -4.18 3.15
C GLY A 40 3.06 -5.34 3.57
N ILE A 41 2.44 -6.37 4.14
CA ILE A 41 3.10 -7.62 4.54
C ILE A 41 2.61 -8.71 3.60
N VAL A 42 3.56 -9.41 2.97
CA VAL A 42 3.29 -10.51 2.05
C VAL A 42 3.60 -11.83 2.72
N LEU A 43 2.59 -12.68 2.87
CA LEU A 43 2.77 -14.05 3.35
C LEU A 43 2.91 -14.98 2.14
N SER A 44 4.06 -15.64 2.02
CA SER A 44 4.30 -16.64 0.98
C SER A 44 4.29 -18.06 1.57
N LYS A 45 3.53 -18.97 0.94
CA LYS A 45 3.53 -20.41 1.25
C LYS A 45 3.61 -21.21 -0.05
N GLY A 46 4.80 -21.69 -0.39
CA GLY A 46 5.04 -22.35 -1.68
C GLY A 46 4.72 -21.40 -2.83
N ASN A 47 4.06 -21.87 -3.88
CA ASN A 47 3.70 -21.01 -5.02
C ASN A 47 2.51 -20.05 -4.78
N ARG A 48 2.01 -19.92 -3.54
CA ARG A 48 0.89 -19.02 -3.20
C ARG A 48 1.35 -17.87 -2.33
N SER A 49 0.97 -16.66 -2.70
CA SER A 49 1.23 -15.42 -1.97
C SER A 49 -0.10 -14.76 -1.62
N ASN A 50 -0.27 -14.35 -0.38
CA ASN A 50 -1.40 -13.52 0.06
C ASN A 50 -0.84 -12.27 0.74
N CYS A 51 -1.47 -11.13 0.50
CA CYS A 51 -1.02 -9.85 1.02
C CYS A 51 -2.03 -9.24 1.99
N ILE A 52 -1.52 -8.52 2.98
CA ILE A 52 -2.30 -7.62 3.84
C ILE A 52 -1.63 -6.25 3.74
N TRP A 53 -2.38 -5.21 3.41
CA TRP A 53 -1.87 -3.83 3.39
C TRP A 53 -2.14 -3.14 4.73
N GLN A 54 -1.35 -2.11 5.02
CA GLN A 54 -1.62 -1.12 6.07
C GLN A 54 -1.32 0.27 5.52
N VAL A 55 -2.34 1.13 5.52
CA VAL A 55 -2.17 2.56 5.28
C VAL A 55 -1.76 3.18 6.61
N ASN A 56 -0.60 3.81 6.66
CA ASN A 56 -0.18 4.52 7.87
C ASN A 56 -0.81 5.92 7.83
N GLU A 57 -1.76 6.15 8.74
CA GLU A 57 -2.44 7.45 8.89
C GLU A 57 -1.60 8.47 9.68
N GLU A 58 -0.48 8.06 10.28
CA GLU A 58 0.39 8.90 11.12
C GLU A 58 1.63 9.49 10.41
N LEU A 59 1.77 9.37 9.09
CA LEU A 59 2.85 10.02 8.35
C LEU A 59 2.36 11.25 7.60
N ILE A 60 1.88 12.23 8.37
CA ILE A 60 1.77 13.61 7.91
C ILE A 60 3.00 14.36 8.41
N ALA A 61 3.70 15.01 7.46
CA ALA A 61 4.74 16.01 7.64
C ALA A 61 6.16 15.51 8.00
N TYR A 62 6.88 15.04 6.98
CA TYR A 62 8.22 15.59 6.73
C TYR A 62 8.37 15.86 5.23
N ASP A 63 7.60 16.84 4.74
CA ASP A 63 8.07 17.66 3.62
C ASP A 63 8.83 18.82 4.26
N LEU A 64 10.12 18.59 4.56
CA LEU A 64 11.08 19.66 4.81
C LEU A 64 11.73 19.97 3.47
N ALA A 65 11.06 20.78 2.67
CA ALA A 65 11.64 21.54 1.57
C ALA A 65 11.34 23.02 1.78
#